data_AF-A0A7S4QAU9-F1
#
_entry.id   AF-A0A7S4QAU9-F1
#
_cell.length_a   1.000
_cell.length_b   1.000
_cell.length_c   1.000
_cell.angle_alpha   90.00
_cell.angle_beta   90.00
_cell.angle_gamma   90.00
#
_symmetry.space_group_name_H-M   'P 1'
#
loop_
_entity.id
_entity.type
_entity.pdbx_description
1 polymer ?
#
loop_
_entity_poly.entity_id
_entity_poly.type
_entity_poly.pdbx_seq_one_letter_code
_entity_poly.pdbx_strand_id
1 'polypeptide(L)'
;MMAASWSLVRFAGLFAAVSAAADASPAALSSLLPAVRGWAGQALRGDRRLAAAPGVCRAVALRLMPTPAVQAYDACFSEKINVNSSHDWSVPGAEVAAQIQCWCRNNLTATIREYSCCEHGDIYPMCSVDCAPDCSAPLARECIQECPSMCFEAAEYIVDARLCSGCDWARCWPVVGCLTRHAERRVENGTLARACHEPEFAGSRELKSYMDCWKVTPKHTSHWNILSSLVHCICREGVDRKARETHCCESVVQGGGVCDLECLSEQTCATQEAQTCVHDCQLRCPAYEVVPSADCMNRCLKEGSPCRRYVSCRPPSITSHVCDDGRWPESSSGCCKDNETKMVGCPALCETQRVWRLDRTRAIPWWARWHSGEGIITQCTCVGCPKNASIRHATLRRTVSESVWDNGQVMLVDIARREGLRLGPNRKMQELMLKRNSEIIQTIENHGDSGVADRRISAINNRYALMIMDAARLGDDPPQQRKRGAGRDNDDDDHDLFGGRMMWIVAAVVACSVTILCSIVIATGLVIRSRSSKTPISAFQQNQQVVIGSPVQANSELSGVTAGAPVTVSAPTKSQRGSAVAKDIS
;
A
#
# COMPACT_ATOMS: atom_id res chain seq x y z
N MET A 1 17.82 -5.92 19.01
CA MET A 1 17.24 -5.51 17.68
C MET A 1 17.80 -6.25 16.45
N MET A 2 18.94 -6.96 16.57
CA MET A 2 19.70 -7.67 15.52
C MET A 2 19.00 -7.99 14.17
N ALA A 3 17.88 -8.71 14.15
CA ALA A 3 17.30 -9.22 12.89
C ALA A 3 16.72 -8.14 11.94
N ALA A 4 16.49 -6.90 12.41
CA ALA A 4 15.77 -5.88 11.65
C ALA A 4 16.62 -5.15 10.60
N SER A 5 17.77 -4.57 10.97
CA SER A 5 18.71 -3.93 10.02
C SER A 5 19.34 -4.99 9.10
N TRP A 6 19.79 -6.11 9.67
CA TRP A 6 20.56 -7.15 8.96
C TRP A 6 19.77 -7.82 7.81
N SER A 7 18.42 -7.76 7.84
CA SER A 7 17.58 -8.24 6.75
C SER A 7 17.60 -7.35 5.49
N LEU A 8 18.06 -6.10 5.57
CA LEU A 8 18.10 -5.15 4.45
C LEU A 8 19.21 -5.49 3.45
N VAL A 9 20.41 -5.82 3.94
CA VAL A 9 21.60 -6.13 3.12
C VAL A 9 21.32 -7.25 2.09
N ARG A 10 20.60 -8.29 2.52
CA ARG A 10 20.22 -9.42 1.64
C ARG A 10 19.22 -9.04 0.54
N PHE A 11 18.37 -8.04 0.72
CA PHE A 11 17.40 -7.64 -0.30
C PHE A 11 18.01 -6.78 -1.42
N ALA A 12 19.04 -5.97 -1.12
CA ALA A 12 19.76 -5.19 -2.14
C ALA A 12 20.49 -6.10 -3.14
N GLY A 13 21.26 -7.07 -2.64
CA GLY A 13 21.96 -8.04 -3.49
C GLY A 13 21.03 -8.92 -4.33
N LEU A 14 19.88 -9.32 -3.78
CA LEU A 14 18.91 -10.13 -4.52
C LEU A 14 18.27 -9.36 -5.69
N PHE A 15 18.03 -8.06 -5.54
CA PHE A 15 17.49 -7.22 -6.63
C PHE A 15 18.50 -7.07 -7.78
N ALA A 16 19.79 -6.87 -7.48
CA ALA A 16 20.83 -6.84 -8.50
C ALA A 16 20.92 -8.15 -9.29
N ALA A 17 20.85 -9.30 -8.60
CA ALA A 17 20.85 -10.63 -9.23
C ALA A 17 19.59 -10.89 -10.09
N VAL A 18 18.41 -10.43 -9.67
CA VAL A 18 17.16 -10.57 -10.44
C VAL A 18 17.14 -9.65 -11.66
N SER A 19 17.65 -8.42 -11.57
CA SER A 19 17.81 -7.55 -12.74
C SER A 19 18.78 -8.14 -13.77
N ALA A 20 19.87 -8.78 -13.34
CA ALA A 20 20.80 -9.47 -14.24
C ALA A 20 20.21 -10.72 -14.92
N ALA A 21 19.10 -11.27 -14.40
CA ALA A 21 18.41 -12.42 -14.99
C ALA A 21 17.34 -12.03 -16.04
N ALA A 22 17.01 -10.75 -16.19
CA ALA A 22 15.96 -10.28 -17.09
C ALA A 22 16.31 -10.43 -18.59
N ASP A 23 17.61 -10.39 -18.93
CA ASP A 23 18.11 -10.49 -20.31
C ASP A 23 18.45 -11.95 -20.73
N ALA A 24 18.15 -12.94 -19.87
CA ALA A 24 18.45 -14.34 -20.15
C ALA A 24 17.51 -14.96 -21.20
N SER A 25 18.08 -15.49 -22.28
CA SER A 25 17.32 -16.13 -23.36
C SER A 25 16.48 -17.33 -22.90
N PRO A 26 15.30 -17.58 -23.50
CA PRO A 26 14.32 -18.57 -23.03
C PRO A 26 14.81 -20.03 -23.01
N ALA A 27 15.92 -20.34 -23.70
CA ALA A 27 16.58 -21.65 -23.62
C ALA A 27 17.10 -22.00 -22.21
N ALA A 28 17.39 -20.99 -21.36
CA ALA A 28 17.94 -21.19 -20.01
C ALA A 28 16.93 -21.74 -19.00
N LEU A 29 15.62 -21.61 -19.26
CA LEU A 29 14.56 -22.03 -18.33
C LEU A 29 14.30 -23.55 -18.33
N SER A 30 14.68 -24.25 -19.41
CA SER A 30 14.38 -25.67 -19.62
C SER A 30 15.14 -26.62 -18.69
N SER A 31 16.28 -26.19 -18.13
CA SER A 31 17.17 -27.02 -17.31
C SER A 31 16.76 -27.14 -15.84
N LEU A 32 15.86 -26.28 -15.35
CA LEU A 32 15.48 -26.21 -13.92
C LEU A 32 14.37 -27.20 -13.51
N LEU A 33 13.67 -27.80 -14.48
CA LEU A 33 12.52 -28.68 -14.24
C LEU A 33 12.78 -30.01 -13.52
N PRO A 34 13.98 -30.64 -13.54
CA PRO A 34 14.24 -31.87 -12.77
C PRO A 34 14.19 -31.67 -11.25
N ALA A 35 14.62 -30.50 -10.75
CA ALA A 35 14.82 -30.26 -9.32
C ALA A 35 13.51 -30.27 -8.50
N VAL A 36 12.40 -29.84 -9.12
CA VAL A 36 11.11 -29.63 -8.43
C VAL A 36 10.42 -30.95 -8.05
N ARG A 37 10.72 -32.06 -8.74
CA ARG A 37 10.05 -33.37 -8.50
C ARG A 37 10.59 -34.15 -7.30
N GLY A 38 11.75 -33.80 -6.74
CA GLY A 38 12.34 -34.52 -5.61
C GLY A 38 11.69 -34.24 -4.25
N TRP A 39 11.09 -33.06 -4.06
CA TRP A 39 10.71 -32.55 -2.73
C TRP A 39 9.42 -33.12 -2.13
N ALA A 40 8.52 -33.66 -2.93
CA ALA A 40 7.21 -34.13 -2.43
C ALA A 40 7.25 -35.50 -1.71
N GLY A 41 8.35 -36.25 -1.80
CA GLY A 41 8.39 -37.67 -1.41
C GLY A 41 8.76 -37.98 0.05
N GLN A 42 9.27 -37.02 0.83
CA GLN A 42 9.88 -37.29 2.15
C GLN A 42 9.03 -36.91 3.38
N ALA A 43 7.87 -36.27 3.19
CA ALA A 43 7.08 -35.72 4.30
C ALA A 43 6.36 -36.76 5.20
N LEU A 44 6.38 -38.06 4.85
CA LEU A 44 5.56 -39.10 5.50
C LEU A 44 6.33 -40.38 5.89
N ARG A 45 7.50 -40.22 6.50
CA ARG A 45 8.07 -41.23 7.43
C ARG A 45 8.63 -40.53 8.67
N GLY A 46 7.89 -40.61 9.78
CA GLY A 46 8.37 -40.12 11.07
C GLY A 46 9.35 -41.13 11.68
N ASP A 47 10.55 -40.67 12.03
CA ASP A 47 11.58 -41.51 12.66
C ASP A 47 12.02 -40.94 14.01
N ARG A 48 12.00 -41.77 15.05
CA ARG A 48 12.27 -41.36 16.45
C ARG A 48 13.77 -41.38 16.75
N ARG A 49 14.54 -40.56 16.04
CA ARG A 49 15.98 -40.34 16.31
C ARG A 49 16.34 -38.85 16.31
N LEU A 50 15.90 -38.14 17.34
CA LEU A 50 16.36 -36.79 17.68
C LEU A 50 17.78 -36.81 18.31
N ALA A 51 18.71 -37.51 17.66
CA ALA A 51 20.13 -37.21 17.83
C ALA A 51 20.41 -35.87 17.13
N ALA A 52 21.09 -34.95 17.81
CA ALA A 52 21.27 -33.60 17.27
C ALA A 52 22.18 -33.62 16.02
N ALA A 53 21.61 -33.27 14.86
CA ALA A 53 22.41 -32.95 13.69
C ALA A 53 23.27 -31.70 14.00
N PRO A 54 24.61 -31.77 13.86
CA PRO A 54 25.48 -30.62 14.08
C PRO A 54 25.29 -29.54 12.99
N GLY A 55 25.63 -28.29 13.31
CA GLY A 55 25.80 -27.20 12.33
C GLY A 55 24.58 -26.32 12.02
N VAL A 56 23.33 -26.77 12.24
CA VAL A 56 22.17 -25.91 11.94
C VAL A 56 21.97 -24.84 13.02
N CYS A 57 22.49 -23.63 12.75
CA CYS A 57 22.35 -22.44 13.60
C CYS A 57 20.92 -22.23 14.09
N ARG A 58 20.73 -22.27 15.42
CA ARG A 58 19.42 -22.08 16.06
C ARG A 58 19.12 -20.60 16.32
N ALA A 59 19.24 -19.76 15.28
CA ALA A 59 19.02 -18.31 15.36
C ALA A 59 17.64 -17.90 15.92
N VAL A 60 16.62 -18.76 15.78
CA VAL A 60 15.29 -18.54 16.39
C VAL A 60 15.31 -18.81 17.90
N ALA A 61 16.04 -19.83 18.37
CA ALA A 61 16.16 -20.13 19.79
C ALA A 61 16.90 -19.01 20.54
N LEU A 62 17.97 -18.45 19.94
CA LEU A 62 18.69 -17.29 20.46
C LEU A 62 17.81 -16.03 20.61
N ARG A 63 16.73 -15.90 19.82
CA ARG A 63 15.78 -14.78 19.93
C ARG A 63 14.68 -15.03 20.96
N LEU A 64 14.21 -16.27 21.07
CA LEU A 64 13.12 -16.65 22.00
C LEU A 64 13.62 -16.84 23.44
N MET A 65 14.88 -17.27 23.60
CA MET A 65 15.55 -17.51 24.88
C MET A 65 17.00 -17.00 24.78
N PRO A 66 17.20 -15.66 24.73
CA PRO A 66 18.55 -15.08 24.66
C PRO A 66 19.34 -15.44 25.92
N THR A 67 20.58 -15.90 25.74
CA THR A 67 21.49 -16.22 26.86
C THR A 67 21.85 -14.95 27.64
N PRO A 68 22.37 -15.05 28.88
CA PRO A 68 22.85 -13.89 29.62
C PRO A 68 23.88 -13.04 28.85
N ALA A 69 24.72 -13.65 28.01
CA ALA A 69 25.66 -12.92 27.14
C ALA A 69 24.96 -12.14 26.01
N VAL A 70 23.91 -12.70 25.40
CA VAL A 70 23.07 -11.98 24.41
C VAL A 70 22.30 -10.84 25.08
N GLN A 71 21.75 -11.07 26.28
CA GLN A 71 21.05 -10.04 27.04
C GLN A 71 21.98 -8.90 27.47
N ALA A 72 23.19 -9.21 27.95
CA ALA A 72 24.20 -8.22 28.33
C ALA A 72 24.78 -7.47 27.11
N TYR A 73 24.84 -8.11 25.94
CA TYR A 73 25.09 -7.44 24.67
C TYR A 73 23.98 -6.45 24.32
N ASP A 74 22.71 -6.88 24.26
CA ASP A 74 21.59 -6.02 23.87
C ASP A 74 21.44 -4.86 24.88
N ALA A 75 21.70 -5.09 26.17
CA ALA A 75 21.74 -4.04 27.19
C ALA A 75 22.87 -3.02 26.96
N CYS A 76 24.11 -3.48 26.73
CA CYS A 76 25.26 -2.61 26.40
C CYS A 76 25.02 -1.80 25.12
N PHE A 77 24.42 -2.40 24.10
CA PHE A 77 24.13 -1.73 22.84
C PHE A 77 22.99 -0.71 22.99
N SER A 78 21.98 -1.01 23.83
CA SER A 78 20.92 -0.06 24.21
C SER A 78 21.44 1.10 25.07
N GLU A 79 22.40 0.84 25.97
CA GLU A 79 23.16 1.86 26.73
C GLU A 79 23.94 2.80 25.78
N LYS A 80 24.48 2.27 24.67
CA LYS A 80 25.15 3.07 23.63
C LYS A 80 24.20 3.89 22.76
N ILE A 81 23.04 3.34 22.37
CA ILE A 81 22.04 4.06 21.53
C ILE A 81 21.34 5.19 22.30
N ASN A 82 21.37 5.18 23.64
CA ASN A 82 20.77 6.21 24.47
C ASN A 82 21.30 7.61 24.13
N VAL A 83 20.43 8.62 24.04
CA VAL A 83 20.79 10.02 23.76
C VAL A 83 21.77 10.60 24.79
N ASN A 84 21.78 10.06 26.02
CA ASN A 84 22.71 10.43 27.09
C ASN A 84 24.03 9.62 27.08
N SER A 85 24.29 8.81 26.05
CA SER A 85 25.52 8.02 25.93
C SER A 85 26.72 8.89 25.56
N SER A 86 27.91 8.50 26.00
CA SER A 86 29.18 9.12 25.57
C SER A 86 29.73 8.54 24.27
N HIS A 87 28.92 7.80 23.50
CA HIS A 87 29.31 7.21 22.22
C HIS A 87 29.02 8.20 21.08
N ASP A 88 30.05 8.61 20.34
CA ASP A 88 29.90 9.58 19.25
C ASP A 88 29.30 8.90 18.00
N TRP A 89 27.96 8.98 17.89
CA TRP A 89 27.19 8.44 16.77
C TRP A 89 27.44 9.13 15.43
N SER A 90 28.12 10.28 15.43
CA SER A 90 28.44 11.02 14.20
C SER A 90 29.80 10.64 13.60
N VAL A 91 30.50 9.63 14.14
CA VAL A 91 31.64 9.00 13.48
C VAL A 91 31.14 7.98 12.45
N PRO A 92 31.58 8.01 11.17
CA PRO A 92 31.25 6.95 10.23
C PRO A 92 31.78 5.59 10.72
N GLY A 93 30.94 4.56 10.81
CA GLY A 93 31.26 3.30 11.48
C GLY A 93 30.89 3.26 12.97
N ALA A 94 30.15 4.23 13.50
CA ALA A 94 29.80 4.30 14.92
C ALA A 94 28.83 3.20 15.38
N GLU A 95 27.85 2.78 14.57
CA GLU A 95 26.99 1.65 14.95
C GLU A 95 27.82 0.39 15.02
N VAL A 96 28.63 0.14 13.98
CA VAL A 96 29.53 -1.00 13.91
C VAL A 96 30.51 -0.99 15.10
N ALA A 97 31.08 0.16 15.45
CA ALA A 97 31.91 0.32 16.65
C ALA A 97 31.16 -0.01 17.95
N ALA A 98 29.91 0.44 18.11
CA ALA A 98 29.08 0.14 19.26
C ALA A 98 28.77 -1.37 19.36
N GLN A 99 28.41 -2.01 18.23
CA GLN A 99 28.20 -3.46 18.15
C GLN A 99 29.47 -4.21 18.54
N ILE A 100 30.63 -3.92 17.93
CA ILE A 100 31.91 -4.58 18.24
C ILE A 100 32.28 -4.45 19.73
N GLN A 101 32.22 -3.22 20.28
CA GLN A 101 32.58 -2.98 21.68
C GLN A 101 31.70 -3.80 22.63
N CYS A 102 30.39 -3.87 22.39
CA CYS A 102 29.47 -4.68 23.21
C CYS A 102 29.59 -6.19 22.94
N TRP A 103 29.92 -6.61 21.72
CA TRP A 103 30.18 -8.00 21.35
C TRP A 103 31.41 -8.55 22.10
N CYS A 104 32.50 -7.78 22.09
CA CYS A 104 33.74 -8.11 22.77
C CYS A 104 33.64 -8.03 24.30
N ARG A 105 33.01 -6.98 24.85
CA ARG A 105 32.76 -6.83 26.30
C ARG A 105 32.02 -8.03 26.91
N ASN A 106 31.19 -8.71 26.12
CA ASN A 106 30.37 -9.85 26.54
C ASN A 106 30.84 -11.21 25.98
N ASN A 107 32.02 -11.28 25.35
CA ASN A 107 32.60 -12.50 24.73
C ASN A 107 31.61 -13.24 23.79
N LEU A 108 30.82 -12.49 23.01
CA LEU A 108 29.67 -13.05 22.32
C LEU A 108 30.04 -14.06 21.21
N THR A 109 31.26 -13.97 20.64
CA THR A 109 31.82 -14.99 19.73
C THR A 109 31.79 -16.40 20.34
N ALA A 110 32.11 -16.56 21.63
CA ALA A 110 32.15 -17.88 22.27
C ALA A 110 30.74 -18.49 22.36
N THR A 111 29.77 -17.71 22.85
CA THR A 111 28.35 -18.11 22.93
C THR A 111 27.76 -18.44 21.56
N ILE A 112 28.00 -17.60 20.55
CA ILE A 112 27.46 -17.82 19.20
C ILE A 112 28.08 -19.05 18.52
N ARG A 113 29.34 -19.36 18.83
CA ARG A 113 30.01 -20.59 18.38
C ARG A 113 29.42 -21.84 19.02
N GLU A 114 29.13 -21.81 20.33
CA GLU A 114 28.44 -22.90 21.05
C GLU A 114 27.07 -23.23 20.42
N TYR A 115 26.31 -22.21 20.02
CA TYR A 115 25.02 -22.37 19.34
C TYR A 115 25.13 -22.77 17.86
N SER A 116 26.33 -23.11 17.37
CA SER A 116 26.63 -23.42 15.96
C SER A 116 26.19 -22.32 14.99
N CYS A 117 26.26 -21.05 15.42
CA CYS A 117 25.72 -19.92 14.66
C CYS A 117 26.77 -19.07 13.92
N CYS A 118 28.05 -19.34 14.09
CA CYS A 118 29.11 -18.63 13.36
C CYS A 118 29.15 -18.93 11.85
N GLU A 119 28.45 -19.94 11.32
CA GLU A 119 28.34 -20.20 9.87
C GLU A 119 27.08 -19.54 9.25
N HIS A 120 26.22 -18.93 10.07
CA HIS A 120 25.02 -18.25 9.59
C HIS A 120 25.40 -16.94 8.91
N GLY A 121 25.01 -16.74 7.64
CA GLY A 121 25.44 -15.55 6.86
C GLY A 121 25.17 -14.19 7.52
N ASP A 122 24.11 -14.07 8.32
CA ASP A 122 23.78 -12.84 9.07
C ASP A 122 24.48 -12.74 10.44
N ILE A 123 25.53 -13.54 10.69
CA ILE A 123 26.26 -13.61 11.98
C ILE A 123 27.76 -13.91 11.77
N TYR A 124 28.12 -14.70 10.75
CA TYR A 124 29.49 -15.07 10.37
C TYR A 124 30.50 -13.92 10.44
N PRO A 125 30.20 -12.70 9.95
CA PRO A 125 31.16 -11.60 10.01
C PRO A 125 31.51 -11.18 11.45
N MET A 126 30.56 -11.18 12.38
CA MET A 126 30.81 -10.88 13.79
C MET A 126 31.61 -11.99 14.50
N CYS A 127 31.51 -13.24 14.02
CA CYS A 127 32.31 -14.34 14.56
C CYS A 127 33.78 -14.35 14.12
N SER A 128 34.16 -13.54 13.12
CA SER A 128 35.56 -13.36 12.71
C SER A 128 36.25 -12.14 13.34
N VAL A 129 35.48 -11.25 14.00
CA VAL A 129 35.99 -10.08 14.73
C VAL A 129 37.01 -10.50 15.79
N ASP A 130 38.22 -9.97 15.67
CA ASP A 130 39.17 -9.93 16.78
C ASP A 130 38.80 -8.78 17.72
N CYS A 131 38.89 -9.03 19.01
CA CYS A 131 38.62 -8.06 20.07
C CYS A 131 39.86 -7.26 20.50
N ALA A 132 41.06 -7.71 20.11
CA ALA A 132 42.32 -7.01 20.32
C ALA A 132 43.20 -6.95 19.04
N PRO A 133 42.66 -6.54 17.88
CA PRO A 133 43.37 -6.60 16.60
C PRO A 133 44.58 -5.67 16.57
N ASP A 134 45.70 -6.19 16.08
CA ASP A 134 46.90 -5.40 15.77
C ASP A 134 46.63 -4.48 14.56
N CYS A 135 46.42 -3.19 14.85
CA CYS A 135 46.19 -2.19 13.82
C CYS A 135 47.45 -1.82 12.99
N SER A 136 48.61 -2.39 13.30
CA SER A 136 49.84 -2.28 12.49
C SER A 136 50.00 -3.44 11.50
N ALA A 137 49.26 -4.53 11.66
CA ALA A 137 49.28 -5.69 10.78
C ALA A 137 48.98 -5.30 9.32
N PRO A 138 49.54 -6.00 8.31
CA PRO A 138 49.33 -5.68 6.90
C PRO A 138 47.85 -5.58 6.53
N LEU A 139 47.03 -6.56 6.94
CA LEU A 139 45.58 -6.59 6.70
C LEU A 139 44.86 -5.37 7.30
N ALA A 140 45.24 -4.93 8.51
CA ALA A 140 44.62 -3.75 9.13
C ALA A 140 44.95 -2.47 8.35
N ARG A 141 46.18 -2.33 7.85
CA ARG A 141 46.60 -1.16 7.04
C ARG A 141 45.98 -1.14 5.65
N GLU A 142 45.89 -2.30 5.01
CA GLU A 142 45.21 -2.53 3.72
C GLU A 142 43.72 -2.19 3.83
N CYS A 143 43.00 -2.79 4.77
CA CYS A 143 41.60 -2.51 5.03
C CYS A 143 41.33 -1.04 5.45
N ILE A 144 42.24 -0.37 6.16
CA ILE A 144 42.13 1.07 6.48
C ILE A 144 42.22 1.95 5.22
N GLN A 145 42.91 1.50 4.16
CA GLN A 145 43.06 2.22 2.90
C GLN A 145 41.93 1.91 1.90
N GLU A 146 41.49 0.65 1.84
CA GLU A 146 40.53 0.16 0.84
C GLU A 146 39.07 0.17 1.31
N CYS A 147 38.83 0.10 2.62
CA CYS A 147 37.50 0.02 3.22
C CYS A 147 37.23 1.18 4.20
N PRO A 148 36.67 2.31 3.71
CA PRO A 148 36.05 3.32 4.58
C PRO A 148 35.01 2.68 5.50
N SER A 149 35.02 3.05 6.79
CA SER A 149 34.15 2.46 7.81
C SER A 149 32.65 2.57 7.48
N MET A 150 32.24 3.63 6.79
CA MET A 150 30.87 3.83 6.30
C MET A 150 30.40 2.71 5.35
N CYS A 151 31.30 1.98 4.69
CA CYS A 151 30.93 0.86 3.82
C CYS A 151 30.33 -0.33 4.59
N PHE A 152 30.59 -0.46 5.89
CA PHE A 152 29.94 -1.44 6.76
C PHE A 152 28.52 -1.00 7.18
N GLU A 153 28.19 0.28 6.97
CA GLU A 153 26.90 0.92 7.28
C GLU A 153 26.19 1.39 5.98
N ALA A 154 26.60 0.87 4.82
CA ALA A 154 26.08 1.29 3.50
C ALA A 154 24.61 0.91 3.23
N ALA A 155 23.94 0.23 4.16
CA ALA A 155 22.48 0.10 4.17
C ALA A 155 21.79 1.31 4.82
N GLU A 156 22.47 1.99 5.74
CA GLU A 156 21.94 3.06 6.60
C GLU A 156 22.31 4.47 6.05
N TYR A 157 23.27 4.59 5.11
CA TYR A 157 23.76 5.86 4.52
C TYR A 157 23.76 5.89 2.97
N ILE A 158 23.69 7.09 2.38
CA ILE A 158 23.79 7.36 0.92
C ILE A 158 25.28 7.36 0.54
N VAL A 159 25.89 6.18 0.54
CA VAL A 159 27.31 6.03 0.17
C VAL A 159 27.43 5.99 -1.36
N ASP A 160 28.39 6.72 -1.95
CA ASP A 160 28.74 6.51 -3.37
C ASP A 160 29.19 5.05 -3.54
N ALA A 161 28.50 4.31 -4.41
CA ALA A 161 28.82 2.91 -4.70
C ALA A 161 30.29 2.73 -5.15
N ARG A 162 30.91 3.77 -5.74
CA ARG A 162 32.33 3.79 -6.12
C ARG A 162 33.29 3.82 -4.93
N LEU A 163 32.86 4.40 -3.80
CA LEU A 163 33.66 4.46 -2.57
C LEU A 163 33.81 3.08 -1.93
N CYS A 164 32.80 2.21 -2.08
CA CYS A 164 32.79 0.87 -1.50
C CYS A 164 33.04 -0.25 -2.52
N SER A 165 33.05 0.02 -3.84
CA SER A 165 33.22 -1.02 -4.86
C SER A 165 34.59 -1.72 -4.85
N GLY A 166 35.61 -1.11 -4.23
CA GLY A 166 36.92 -1.73 -4.02
C GLY A 166 37.06 -2.49 -2.69
N CYS A 167 36.09 -2.38 -1.79
CA CYS A 167 36.19 -2.89 -0.42
C CYS A 167 35.71 -4.34 -0.31
N ASP A 168 36.64 -5.28 -0.08
CA ASP A 168 36.30 -6.61 0.46
C ASP A 168 35.99 -6.50 1.95
N TRP A 169 34.79 -5.98 2.24
CA TRP A 169 34.29 -5.80 3.60
C TRP A 169 34.28 -7.13 4.38
N ALA A 170 34.07 -8.27 3.71
CA ALA A 170 34.05 -9.59 4.33
C ALA A 170 35.42 -9.99 4.88
N ARG A 171 36.48 -9.75 4.11
CA ARG A 171 37.89 -9.95 4.51
C ARG A 171 38.35 -9.02 5.63
N CYS A 172 37.75 -7.83 5.74
CA CYS A 172 38.15 -6.81 6.72
C CYS A 172 37.48 -6.93 8.11
N TRP A 173 36.49 -7.81 8.30
CA TRP A 173 35.82 -8.00 9.60
C TRP A 173 36.74 -8.40 10.78
N PRO A 174 37.83 -9.18 10.63
CA PRO A 174 38.75 -9.43 11.74
C PRO A 174 39.42 -8.16 12.29
N VAL A 175 39.62 -7.14 11.45
CA VAL A 175 40.33 -5.89 11.77
C VAL A 175 39.41 -4.68 11.87
N VAL A 176 38.08 -4.86 11.78
CA VAL A 176 37.08 -3.77 11.71
C VAL A 176 37.17 -2.77 12.88
N GLY A 177 37.56 -3.23 14.08
CA GLY A 177 37.81 -2.37 15.23
C GLY A 177 38.98 -1.39 15.05
N CYS A 178 39.89 -1.64 14.11
CA CYS A 178 40.93 -0.70 13.70
C CYS A 178 40.42 0.32 12.69
N LEU A 179 39.46 -0.05 11.83
CA LEU A 179 38.86 0.84 10.83
C LEU A 179 37.98 1.89 11.51
N THR A 180 37.13 1.49 12.46
CA THR A 180 36.30 2.42 13.23
C THR A 180 37.14 3.37 14.08
N ARG A 181 38.15 2.86 14.81
CA ARG A 181 39.15 3.69 15.52
C ARG A 181 40.03 4.53 14.59
N HIS A 182 40.08 4.27 13.29
CA HIS A 182 40.74 5.13 12.32
C HIS A 182 39.81 6.25 11.84
N ALA A 183 38.53 5.94 11.59
CA ALA A 183 37.51 6.93 11.27
C ALA A 183 37.29 7.94 12.42
N GLU A 184 37.18 7.44 13.65
CA GLU A 184 37.12 8.23 14.89
C GLU A 184 38.24 9.27 14.95
N ARG A 185 39.51 8.82 14.92
CA ARG A 185 40.68 9.72 14.86
C ARG A 185 40.72 10.62 13.64
N ARG A 186 40.15 10.23 12.50
CA ARG A 186 40.07 11.11 11.33
C ARG A 186 39.02 12.20 11.48
N VAL A 187 37.90 11.93 12.16
CA VAL A 187 36.88 12.92 12.54
C VAL A 187 37.43 13.88 13.60
N GLU A 188 38.12 13.37 14.64
CA GLU A 188 38.81 14.20 15.65
C GLU A 188 39.81 15.17 15.01
N ASN A 189 40.60 14.70 14.04
CA ASN A 189 41.57 15.52 13.30
C ASN A 189 40.95 16.35 12.15
N GLY A 190 39.62 16.36 11.98
CA GLY A 190 38.94 17.13 10.92
C GLY A 190 39.22 16.66 9.48
N THR A 191 39.75 15.45 9.30
CA THR A 191 40.14 14.87 7.99
C THR A 191 39.10 13.91 7.41
N LEU A 192 37.99 13.69 8.12
CA LEU A 192 36.81 12.93 7.70
C LEU A 192 35.58 13.67 8.20
N ALA A 193 34.55 13.77 7.37
CA ALA A 193 33.29 14.41 7.75
C ALA A 193 32.53 13.56 8.78
N ARG A 194 31.72 14.22 9.60
CA ARG A 194 30.78 13.56 10.52
C ARG A 194 29.58 13.01 9.74
N ALA A 195 29.14 11.81 10.11
CA ALA A 195 27.90 11.18 9.67
C ALA A 195 26.70 11.67 10.52
N CYS A 196 25.51 11.18 10.20
CA CYS A 196 24.28 11.51 10.92
C CYS A 196 24.40 11.21 12.43
N HIS A 197 24.19 12.23 13.27
CA HIS A 197 24.10 12.03 14.71
C HIS A 197 22.72 11.45 15.09
N GLU A 198 22.46 10.19 14.76
CA GLU A 198 21.11 9.62 14.77
C GLU A 198 20.33 9.83 16.08
N PRO A 199 20.90 9.61 17.30
CA PRO A 199 20.15 9.80 18.54
C PRO A 199 19.80 11.26 18.84
N GLU A 200 20.57 12.23 18.32
CA GLU A 200 20.25 13.66 18.49
C GLU A 200 19.11 14.06 17.54
N PHE A 201 19.14 13.57 16.29
CA PHE A 201 18.06 13.80 15.33
C PHE A 201 16.76 13.12 15.77
N ALA A 202 16.81 11.83 16.13
CA ALA A 202 15.66 11.09 16.65
C ALA A 202 15.16 11.66 18.00
N GLY A 203 16.09 12.19 18.81
CA GLY A 203 15.79 12.89 20.06
C GLY A 203 15.30 14.34 19.90
N SER A 204 15.38 14.92 18.70
CA SER A 204 15.13 16.35 18.45
C SER A 204 13.71 16.80 18.78
N ARG A 205 13.52 18.12 18.93
CA ARG A 205 12.18 18.70 19.06
C ARG A 205 11.48 18.73 17.71
N GLU A 206 12.23 19.05 16.67
CA GLU A 206 11.79 19.21 15.28
C GLU A 206 11.16 17.92 14.76
N LEU A 207 11.79 16.76 14.96
CA LEU A 207 11.19 15.47 14.55
C LEU A 207 9.94 15.12 15.36
N LYS A 208 9.89 15.44 16.66
CA LYS A 208 8.71 15.21 17.51
C LYS A 208 7.53 16.09 17.07
N SER A 209 7.78 17.38 16.84
CA SER A 209 6.77 18.32 16.33
C SER A 209 6.35 17.98 14.89
N TYR A 210 7.25 17.44 14.06
CA TYR A 210 6.89 16.81 12.78
C TYR A 210 5.91 15.66 12.98
N MET A 211 6.16 14.74 13.93
CA MET A 211 5.25 13.61 14.16
C MET A 211 3.87 14.07 14.64
N ASP A 212 3.78 15.14 15.43
CA ASP A 212 2.50 15.73 15.85
C ASP A 212 1.80 16.50 14.72
N CYS A 213 2.54 17.26 13.89
CA CYS A 213 2.03 17.83 12.65
C CYS A 213 1.51 16.71 11.71
N TRP A 214 2.26 15.63 11.57
CA TRP A 214 1.91 14.47 10.75
C TRP A 214 0.67 13.76 11.30
N LYS A 215 0.50 13.59 12.61
CA LYS A 215 -0.73 13.03 13.22
C LYS A 215 -2.01 13.79 12.80
N VAL A 216 -1.93 15.11 12.53
CA VAL A 216 -3.10 15.96 12.19
C VAL A 216 -3.22 16.39 10.72
N THR A 217 -2.21 16.18 9.87
CA THR A 217 -2.19 16.75 8.50
C THR A 217 -2.80 15.80 7.43
N PRO A 218 -3.67 16.30 6.50
CA PRO A 218 -4.48 15.49 5.56
C PRO A 218 -3.74 14.61 4.55
N LYS A 219 -3.75 13.29 4.76
CA LYS A 219 -3.06 12.27 3.93
C LYS A 219 -3.94 11.66 2.86
N HIS A 220 -5.24 11.79 3.02
CA HIS A 220 -6.25 11.06 2.26
C HIS A 220 -6.37 11.50 0.79
N THR A 221 -7.24 10.81 0.06
CA THR A 221 -7.68 11.07 -1.33
C THR A 221 -6.61 10.98 -2.45
N SER A 222 -5.37 11.42 -2.25
CA SER A 222 -4.34 11.37 -3.30
C SER A 222 -2.93 11.05 -2.78
N HIS A 223 -2.11 10.38 -3.61
CA HIS A 223 -0.68 10.19 -3.38
C HIS A 223 0.06 11.53 -3.24
N TRP A 224 -0.44 12.58 -3.93
CA TRP A 224 0.01 13.94 -3.73
C TRP A 224 -0.17 14.39 -2.27
N ASN A 225 -1.36 14.19 -1.67
CA ASN A 225 -1.64 14.60 -0.29
C ASN A 225 -0.80 13.84 0.76
N ILE A 226 -0.48 12.56 0.53
CA ILE A 226 0.44 11.80 1.40
C ILE A 226 1.82 12.48 1.42
N LEU A 227 2.37 12.75 0.23
CA LEU A 227 3.71 13.31 0.07
C LEU A 227 3.78 14.80 0.44
N SER A 228 2.72 15.56 0.15
CA SER A 228 2.56 16.97 0.51
C SER A 228 2.36 17.14 2.01
N SER A 229 1.60 16.27 2.68
CA SER A 229 1.55 16.23 4.16
C SER A 229 2.93 16.05 4.78
N LEU A 230 3.79 15.25 4.14
CA LEU A 230 5.09 14.88 4.66
C LEU A 230 6.08 16.04 4.52
N VAL A 231 6.20 16.60 3.31
CA VAL A 231 7.08 17.75 3.05
C VAL A 231 6.58 19.01 3.76
N HIS A 232 5.27 19.24 3.83
CA HIS A 232 4.70 20.34 4.62
C HIS A 232 5.13 20.26 6.09
N CYS A 233 4.98 19.10 6.74
CA CYS A 233 5.39 18.96 8.14
C CYS A 233 6.91 19.02 8.34
N ILE A 234 7.73 18.52 7.40
CA ILE A 234 9.20 18.71 7.43
C ILE A 234 9.52 20.20 7.49
N CYS A 235 9.04 20.94 6.49
CA CYS A 235 9.37 22.35 6.30
C CYS A 235 8.80 23.26 7.38
N ARG A 236 7.59 22.96 7.87
CA ARG A 236 6.92 23.74 8.91
C ARG A 236 7.59 23.62 10.27
N GLU A 237 8.08 22.42 10.60
CA GLU A 237 8.69 22.11 11.90
C GLU A 237 10.23 22.13 11.86
N GLY A 238 10.84 22.47 10.71
CA GLY A 238 12.27 22.69 10.56
C GLY A 238 13.15 21.44 10.54
N VAL A 239 12.59 20.29 10.15
CA VAL A 239 13.29 19.00 10.15
C VAL A 239 14.43 18.97 9.12
N ASP A 240 14.31 19.71 8.02
CA ASP A 240 15.38 19.92 7.03
C ASP A 240 16.57 20.65 7.66
N ARG A 241 16.33 21.72 8.43
CA ARG A 241 17.38 22.44 9.15
C ARG A 241 18.00 21.52 10.19
N LYS A 242 17.19 20.77 10.96
CA LYS A 242 17.75 19.86 11.98
C LYS A 242 18.56 18.73 11.35
N ALA A 243 18.13 18.17 10.22
CA ALA A 243 18.91 17.18 9.47
C ALA A 243 20.24 17.75 8.94
N ARG A 244 20.30 19.04 8.58
CA ARG A 244 21.55 19.73 8.23
C ARG A 244 22.44 19.94 9.46
N GLU A 245 21.88 20.38 10.59
CA GLU A 245 22.59 20.56 11.87
C GLU A 245 23.21 19.27 12.39
N THR A 246 22.52 18.12 12.27
CA THR A 246 22.98 16.81 12.76
C THR A 246 23.63 15.94 11.68
N HIS A 247 24.01 16.51 10.53
CA HIS A 247 24.64 15.80 9.40
C HIS A 247 23.85 14.60 8.81
N CYS A 248 22.52 14.60 8.96
CA CYS A 248 21.64 13.49 8.57
C CYS A 248 21.09 13.54 7.13
N CYS A 249 21.47 14.54 6.33
CA CYS A 249 21.03 14.65 4.93
C CYS A 249 21.36 13.41 4.07
N GLU A 250 22.54 12.83 4.29
CA GLU A 250 23.10 11.70 3.52
C GLU A 250 22.74 10.33 4.13
N SER A 251 21.65 10.24 4.90
CA SER A 251 21.27 9.04 5.64
C SER A 251 20.18 8.25 4.86
N VAL A 252 20.33 6.94 4.58
CA VAL A 252 19.37 6.06 3.85
C VAL A 252 18.32 5.36 4.73
N VAL A 253 18.65 5.05 5.99
CA VAL A 253 17.65 4.86 7.14
C VAL A 253 16.73 7.11 8.96
N GLN A 254 17.32 8.35 9.18
CA GLN A 254 16.88 9.59 9.81
C GLN A 254 16.49 10.73 8.82
N GLY A 255 17.27 10.98 7.74
CA GLY A 255 17.16 12.26 6.99
C GLY A 255 17.26 12.22 5.44
N GLY A 256 17.28 11.04 4.83
CA GLY A 256 17.50 10.89 3.38
C GLY A 256 16.52 11.66 2.49
N GLY A 257 17.07 12.54 1.64
CA GLY A 257 16.32 13.41 0.72
C GLY A 257 15.49 14.50 1.41
N VAL A 258 15.61 14.67 2.74
CA VAL A 258 14.89 15.70 3.51
C VAL A 258 15.52 17.08 3.28
N CYS A 259 16.85 17.13 3.17
CA CYS A 259 17.58 18.39 2.98
C CYS A 259 17.38 18.99 1.58
N ASP A 260 17.04 18.19 0.58
CA ASP A 260 16.86 18.60 -0.82
C ASP A 260 15.44 19.12 -1.12
N LEU A 261 14.61 19.27 -0.09
CA LEU A 261 13.24 19.75 -0.20
C LEU A 261 13.18 21.27 -0.26
N GLU A 262 12.55 21.79 -1.33
CA GLU A 262 12.30 23.22 -1.48
C GLU A 262 11.16 23.66 -0.53
N CYS A 263 11.54 24.15 0.65
CA CYS A 263 10.59 24.62 1.65
C CYS A 263 10.01 26.01 1.32
N LEU A 264 9.00 26.04 0.44
CA LEU A 264 8.29 27.26 0.05
C LEU A 264 7.55 27.92 1.22
N SER A 265 7.46 29.26 1.18
CA SER A 265 6.66 30.04 2.12
C SER A 265 5.14 29.97 1.81
N GLU A 266 4.32 30.25 2.82
CA GLU A 266 2.86 30.33 2.68
C GLU A 266 2.44 31.38 1.63
N GLN A 267 3.20 32.47 1.45
CA GLN A 267 2.94 33.46 0.39
C GLN A 267 3.14 32.85 -1.02
N THR A 268 4.19 32.05 -1.23
CA THR A 268 4.42 31.35 -2.50
C THR A 268 3.35 30.28 -2.72
N CYS A 269 2.95 29.56 -1.66
CA CYS A 269 1.87 28.56 -1.71
C CYS A 269 0.48 29.17 -1.93
N ALA A 270 0.26 30.45 -1.57
CA ALA A 270 -0.97 31.19 -1.86
C ALA A 270 -1.06 31.69 -3.31
N THR A 271 -0.01 31.54 -4.14
CA THR A 271 -0.07 31.94 -5.55
C THR A 271 -1.04 31.06 -6.36
N GLN A 272 -1.65 31.65 -7.39
CA GLN A 272 -2.54 30.91 -8.30
C GLN A 272 -1.84 29.71 -8.95
N GLU A 273 -0.56 29.85 -9.30
CA GLU A 273 0.24 28.75 -9.87
C GLU A 273 0.36 27.58 -8.89
N ALA A 274 0.73 27.85 -7.63
CA ALA A 274 0.82 26.84 -6.58
C ALA A 274 -0.52 26.13 -6.36
N GLN A 275 -1.60 26.88 -6.21
CA GLN A 275 -2.94 26.35 -6.00
C GLN A 275 -3.44 25.51 -7.19
N THR A 276 -3.18 25.94 -8.43
CA THR A 276 -3.47 25.16 -9.63
C THR A 276 -2.67 23.87 -9.68
N CYS A 277 -1.37 23.90 -9.37
CA CYS A 277 -0.52 22.70 -9.34
C CYS A 277 -0.96 21.71 -8.26
N VAL A 278 -1.24 22.17 -7.03
CA VAL A 278 -1.75 21.32 -5.95
C VAL A 278 -3.08 20.67 -6.36
N HIS A 279 -4.02 21.44 -6.93
CA HIS A 279 -5.32 20.91 -7.34
C HIS A 279 -5.24 19.90 -8.50
N ASP A 280 -4.50 20.22 -9.56
CA ASP A 280 -4.31 19.32 -10.71
C ASP A 280 -3.59 18.03 -10.29
N CYS A 281 -2.58 18.12 -9.41
CA CYS A 281 -1.90 16.94 -8.87
C CYS A 281 -2.78 16.08 -7.97
N GLN A 282 -3.68 16.65 -7.17
CA GLN A 282 -4.66 15.87 -6.41
C GLN A 282 -5.56 15.03 -7.33
N LEU A 283 -6.00 15.60 -8.45
CA LEU A 283 -6.85 14.91 -9.43
C LEU A 283 -6.09 13.85 -10.24
N ARG A 284 -4.83 14.12 -10.61
CA ARG A 284 -3.97 13.17 -11.35
C ARG A 284 -3.46 12.00 -10.52
N CYS A 285 -3.31 12.17 -9.21
CA CYS A 285 -2.65 11.24 -8.31
C CYS A 285 -3.59 10.52 -7.31
N PRO A 286 -4.74 9.93 -7.71
CA PRO A 286 -5.68 9.35 -6.76
C PRO A 286 -5.06 8.16 -6.01
N ALA A 287 -5.27 8.10 -4.69
CA ALA A 287 -4.72 7.04 -3.82
C ALA A 287 -5.56 5.74 -3.85
N TYR A 288 -6.04 5.35 -5.04
CA TYR A 288 -6.81 4.11 -5.24
C TYR A 288 -5.89 2.91 -5.47
N GLU A 289 -4.81 3.12 -6.22
CA GLU A 289 -3.78 2.13 -6.54
C GLU A 289 -2.52 2.27 -5.66
N VAL A 290 -1.70 1.22 -5.58
CA VAL A 290 -0.45 1.22 -4.77
C VAL A 290 0.65 2.03 -5.45
N VAL A 291 0.73 1.89 -6.77
CA VAL A 291 1.70 2.60 -7.60
C VAL A 291 0.98 3.83 -8.16
N PRO A 292 1.54 5.05 -8.04
CA PRO A 292 0.96 6.21 -8.70
C PRO A 292 1.01 6.06 -10.23
N SER A 293 0.01 6.59 -10.94
CA SER A 293 -0.07 6.49 -12.40
C SER A 293 1.14 7.14 -13.09
N ALA A 294 1.45 6.72 -14.32
CA ALA A 294 2.58 7.29 -15.06
C ALA A 294 2.44 8.80 -15.32
N ASP A 295 1.22 9.32 -15.49
CA ASP A 295 0.99 10.78 -15.58
C ASP A 295 1.19 11.46 -14.22
N CYS A 296 0.66 10.90 -13.12
CA CYS A 296 0.92 11.40 -11.76
C CYS A 296 2.43 11.47 -11.45
N MET A 297 3.18 10.40 -11.75
CA MET A 297 4.62 10.38 -11.55
C MET A 297 5.30 11.50 -12.35
N ASN A 298 5.07 11.58 -13.67
CA ASN A 298 5.77 12.53 -14.54
C ASN A 298 5.31 13.99 -14.39
N ARG A 299 4.09 14.25 -13.90
CA ARG A 299 3.55 15.61 -13.68
C ARG A 299 3.82 16.14 -12.28
N CYS A 300 3.81 15.29 -11.25
CA CYS A 300 3.68 15.71 -9.86
C CYS A 300 4.74 15.14 -8.91
N LEU A 301 5.00 13.82 -8.96
CA LEU A 301 5.77 13.17 -7.89
C LEU A 301 7.27 13.02 -8.21
N LYS A 302 7.64 12.94 -9.50
CA LYS A 302 9.04 12.81 -9.93
C LYS A 302 9.80 14.12 -9.68
N GLU A 303 11.06 13.98 -9.34
CA GLU A 303 12.04 15.08 -9.35
C GLU A 303 12.04 15.81 -10.70
N GLY A 304 12.16 17.14 -10.66
CA GLY A 304 12.10 18.00 -11.84
C GLY A 304 10.72 18.14 -12.50
N SER A 305 9.64 17.58 -11.95
CA SER A 305 8.29 17.83 -12.47
C SER A 305 7.83 19.27 -12.17
N PRO A 306 7.00 19.92 -13.02
CA PRO A 306 6.67 21.34 -12.85
C PRO A 306 6.00 21.67 -11.52
N CYS A 307 5.14 20.77 -11.02
CA CYS A 307 4.45 20.96 -9.76
C CYS A 307 5.24 20.46 -8.53
N ARG A 308 6.36 19.73 -8.71
CA ARG A 308 7.11 19.10 -7.61
C ARG A 308 7.54 20.09 -6.52
N ARG A 309 7.91 21.32 -6.91
CA ARG A 309 8.27 22.42 -5.98
C ARG A 309 7.16 22.76 -4.97
N TYR A 310 5.89 22.65 -5.37
CA TYR A 310 4.75 23.00 -4.52
C TYR A 310 4.37 21.91 -3.50
N VAL A 311 5.19 20.86 -3.34
CA VAL A 311 4.89 19.77 -2.41
C VAL A 311 5.01 20.18 -0.94
N SER A 312 5.77 21.21 -0.59
CA SER A 312 5.82 21.77 0.78
C SER A 312 4.55 22.54 1.17
N CYS A 313 3.72 22.91 0.19
CA CYS A 313 2.48 23.62 0.43
C CYS A 313 1.49 22.73 1.18
N ARG A 314 0.71 23.34 2.08
CA ARG A 314 -0.23 22.64 2.94
C ARG A 314 -1.29 21.88 2.11
N PRO A 315 -1.47 20.56 2.28
CA PRO A 315 -2.54 19.83 1.59
C PRO A 315 -3.91 20.26 2.15
N PRO A 316 -4.90 20.58 1.30
CA PRO A 316 -6.21 21.03 1.75
C PRO A 316 -7.02 19.86 2.36
N SER A 317 -7.64 20.11 3.51
CA SER A 317 -8.36 19.13 4.34
C SER A 317 -9.77 18.79 3.84
N ILE A 318 -9.98 18.75 2.51
CA ILE A 318 -11.31 18.54 1.93
C ILE A 318 -11.59 17.04 1.85
N THR A 319 -12.33 16.52 2.83
CA THR A 319 -12.98 15.22 2.76
C THR A 319 -14.33 15.37 2.07
N SER A 320 -14.58 14.55 1.04
CA SER A 320 -15.75 14.68 0.15
C SER A 320 -16.93 13.79 0.55
N HIS A 321 -16.86 13.13 1.72
CA HIS A 321 -17.80 12.11 2.16
C HIS A 321 -18.12 12.23 3.66
N VAL A 322 -19.26 11.65 4.06
CA VAL A 322 -19.75 11.61 5.45
C VAL A 322 -19.79 10.16 5.92
N CYS A 323 -19.53 9.93 7.21
CA CYS A 323 -19.51 8.62 7.85
C CYS A 323 -20.90 8.02 8.06
N ASP A 324 -20.96 6.72 8.34
CA ASP A 324 -22.22 5.99 8.58
C ASP A 324 -22.99 6.50 9.82
N ASP A 325 -22.30 7.17 10.75
CA ASP A 325 -22.92 7.86 11.90
C ASP A 325 -23.30 9.34 11.65
N GLY A 326 -22.97 9.89 10.48
CA GLY A 326 -23.25 11.28 10.11
C GLY A 326 -22.13 12.28 10.45
N ARG A 327 -21.02 11.86 11.08
CA ARG A 327 -19.84 12.71 11.29
C ARG A 327 -19.02 12.85 10.01
N TRP A 328 -18.20 13.89 9.92
CA TRP A 328 -17.11 13.93 8.95
C TRP A 328 -16.01 12.92 9.36
N PRO A 329 -15.32 12.29 8.40
CA PRO A 329 -14.13 11.48 8.68
C PRO A 329 -13.02 12.33 9.30
N GLU A 330 -12.11 11.67 10.01
CA GLU A 330 -10.93 12.29 10.61
C GLU A 330 -10.06 12.97 9.53
N SER A 331 -9.75 14.25 9.73
CA SER A 331 -9.14 15.10 8.69
C SER A 331 -7.71 14.69 8.30
N SER A 332 -6.99 13.94 9.14
CA SER A 332 -5.65 13.43 8.84
C SER A 332 -5.70 12.12 8.05
N SER A 333 -6.42 11.12 8.54
CA SER A 333 -6.52 9.79 7.93
C SER A 333 -7.50 9.71 6.75
N GLY A 334 -8.53 10.56 6.74
CA GLY A 334 -9.70 10.41 5.87
C GLY A 334 -10.57 9.21 6.23
N CYS A 335 -10.36 8.59 7.39
CA CYS A 335 -11.14 7.45 7.87
C CYS A 335 -12.33 7.88 8.73
N CYS A 336 -13.40 7.12 8.62
CA CYS A 336 -14.46 7.06 9.63
C CYS A 336 -14.01 6.15 10.77
N LYS A 337 -14.25 6.58 12.01
CA LYS A 337 -13.87 5.86 13.22
C LYS A 337 -15.12 5.44 13.99
N ASP A 338 -15.37 4.13 14.05
CA ASP A 338 -16.44 3.58 14.85
C ASP A 338 -16.16 3.81 16.34
N ASN A 339 -17.14 4.39 17.06
CA ASN A 339 -17.04 4.64 18.48
C ASN A 339 -17.18 3.35 19.32
N GLU A 340 -17.83 2.30 18.80
CA GLU A 340 -18.06 1.03 19.48
C GLU A 340 -16.88 0.07 19.25
N THR A 341 -16.63 -0.37 18.02
CA THR A 341 -15.55 -1.33 17.72
C THR A 341 -14.15 -0.72 17.73
N LYS A 342 -14.03 0.62 17.76
CA LYS A 342 -12.78 1.40 17.56
C LYS A 342 -12.10 1.20 16.20
N MET A 343 -12.73 0.48 15.27
CA MET A 343 -12.19 0.27 13.92
C MET A 343 -12.21 1.57 13.11
N VAL A 344 -11.29 1.66 12.15
CA VAL A 344 -11.15 2.78 11.22
C VAL A 344 -11.24 2.28 9.79
N GLY A 345 -12.10 2.91 8.98
CA GLY A 345 -12.42 2.47 7.63
C GLY A 345 -13.11 3.55 6.79
N CYS A 346 -13.58 3.17 5.61
CA CYS A 346 -14.49 3.99 4.82
C CYS A 346 -15.95 3.80 5.29
N PRO A 347 -16.87 4.73 4.97
CA PRO A 347 -18.30 4.47 5.05
C PRO A 347 -18.70 3.18 4.30
N ALA A 348 -19.63 2.41 4.87
CA ALA A 348 -20.05 1.11 4.32
C ALA A 348 -20.68 1.20 2.92
N LEU A 349 -21.17 2.38 2.54
CA LEU A 349 -21.87 2.66 1.26
C LEU A 349 -20.96 3.27 0.18
N CYS A 350 -19.63 3.20 0.33
CA CYS A 350 -18.68 3.59 -0.71
C CYS A 350 -18.52 2.49 -1.79
N GLU A 351 -18.62 2.86 -3.07
CA GLU A 351 -18.37 1.98 -4.23
C GLU A 351 -16.95 1.38 -4.24
N THR A 352 -15.97 2.10 -3.70
CA THR A 352 -14.62 1.58 -3.48
C THR A 352 -14.11 2.07 -2.14
N GLN A 353 -13.64 1.14 -1.31
CA GLN A 353 -12.98 1.43 -0.05
C GLN A 353 -11.58 0.85 -0.02
N ARG A 354 -10.60 1.63 0.43
CA ARG A 354 -9.23 1.17 0.61
C ARG A 354 -8.64 1.72 1.90
N VAL A 355 -8.45 0.80 2.85
CA VAL A 355 -7.78 1.07 4.12
C VAL A 355 -6.28 0.86 3.94
N TRP A 356 -5.56 1.97 3.81
CA TRP A 356 -4.11 2.02 3.77
C TRP A 356 -3.54 1.93 5.18
N ARG A 357 -2.51 1.09 5.32
CA ARG A 357 -1.61 1.12 6.47
C ARG A 357 -0.30 1.73 6.01
N LEU A 358 -0.09 2.99 6.39
CA LEU A 358 1.09 3.74 5.95
C LEU A 358 2.36 3.22 6.62
N ASP A 359 2.25 2.64 7.83
CA ASP A 359 3.35 2.00 8.58
C ASP A 359 4.03 0.80 7.87
N ARG A 360 3.59 0.45 6.66
CA ARG A 360 4.26 -0.54 5.80
C ARG A 360 5.60 0.00 5.28
N THR A 361 6.64 -0.82 5.43
CA THR A 361 8.08 -0.56 5.16
C THR A 361 8.46 -0.04 3.77
N ARG A 362 7.51 0.12 2.84
CA ARG A 362 7.72 0.51 1.42
C ARG A 362 7.00 1.81 0.99
N ALA A 363 6.23 2.47 1.87
CA ALA A 363 5.32 3.57 1.48
C ALA A 363 5.53 4.91 2.21
N ILE A 364 6.26 4.91 3.32
CA ILE A 364 6.77 6.13 3.98
C ILE A 364 8.31 6.09 3.87
N PRO A 365 9.03 7.21 3.67
CA PRO A 365 10.45 7.27 3.99
C PRO A 365 10.71 6.77 5.41
N TRP A 366 11.78 6.01 5.55
CA TRP A 366 12.09 5.16 6.69
C TRP A 366 12.06 5.84 8.06
N TRP A 367 12.49 7.10 8.19
CA TRP A 367 12.52 7.87 9.43
C TRP A 367 11.12 8.16 10.00
N ALA A 368 10.09 8.18 9.15
CA ALA A 368 8.69 8.26 9.56
C ALA A 368 8.01 6.87 9.63
N ARG A 369 8.79 5.77 9.69
CA ARG A 369 8.28 4.47 10.15
C ARG A 369 7.87 4.57 11.62
N TRP A 370 6.82 3.84 11.95
CA TRP A 370 6.22 3.87 13.28
C TRP A 370 6.91 2.86 14.21
N HIS A 371 7.37 3.31 15.37
CA HIS A 371 7.80 2.41 16.44
C HIS A 371 6.58 1.93 17.25
N SER A 372 6.61 0.66 17.66
CA SER A 372 5.48 0.00 18.32
C SER A 372 5.28 0.48 19.75
N GLY A 373 4.33 1.40 19.94
CA GLY A 373 3.90 1.90 21.26
C GLY A 373 2.60 2.71 21.20
N GLU A 374 2.48 3.61 20.22
CA GLU A 374 1.24 4.36 19.94
C GLU A 374 0.45 3.72 18.76
N GLY A 375 -0.74 4.27 18.43
CA GLY A 375 -1.70 3.68 17.49
C GLY A 375 -1.31 3.71 16.00
N ILE A 376 -1.84 2.76 15.22
CA ILE A 376 -1.57 2.62 13.78
C ILE A 376 -2.01 3.88 13.01
N ILE A 377 -1.11 4.48 12.22
CA ILE A 377 -1.45 5.52 11.24
C ILE A 377 -2.11 4.86 10.02
N THR A 378 -3.42 4.67 10.15
CA THR A 378 -4.31 4.28 9.06
C THR A 378 -4.63 5.50 8.19
N GLN A 379 -4.75 5.30 6.88
CA GLN A 379 -5.37 6.24 5.95
C GLN A 379 -6.50 5.52 5.22
N CYS A 380 -7.57 6.22 4.89
CA CYS A 380 -8.66 5.68 4.09
C CYS A 380 -8.76 6.46 2.77
N THR A 381 -8.88 5.72 1.67
CA THR A 381 -9.26 6.30 0.38
C THR A 381 -10.57 5.66 -0.06
N CYS A 382 -11.59 6.49 -0.21
CA CYS A 382 -12.99 6.09 -0.30
C CYS A 382 -13.63 6.81 -1.50
N VAL A 383 -14.32 6.07 -2.37
CA VAL A 383 -14.87 6.53 -3.65
C VAL A 383 -16.33 6.11 -3.77
N GLY A 384 -17.15 6.89 -4.49
CA GLY A 384 -18.59 6.65 -4.62
C GLY A 384 -19.39 6.88 -3.34
N CYS A 385 -18.74 7.34 -2.28
CA CYS A 385 -19.35 7.53 -0.96
C CYS A 385 -20.42 8.62 -0.97
N PRO A 386 -21.48 8.47 -0.14
CA PRO A 386 -22.43 9.54 0.13
C PRO A 386 -21.77 10.83 0.64
N LYS A 387 -22.08 11.95 -0.01
CA LYS A 387 -21.56 13.29 0.32
C LYS A 387 -22.33 13.99 1.45
N ASN A 388 -23.52 13.49 1.76
CA ASN A 388 -24.39 13.96 2.85
C ASN A 388 -25.36 12.84 3.23
N ALA A 389 -26.08 13.05 4.33
CA ALA A 389 -26.98 12.08 4.91
C ALA A 389 -28.17 11.74 3.98
N SER A 390 -28.83 12.73 3.36
CA SER A 390 -29.93 12.49 2.40
C SER A 390 -29.52 11.57 1.23
N ILE A 391 -28.34 11.79 0.64
CA ILE A 391 -27.77 10.89 -0.38
C ILE A 391 -27.47 9.50 0.20
N ARG A 392 -26.97 9.42 1.45
CA ARG A 392 -26.69 8.15 2.14
C ARG A 392 -27.95 7.31 2.29
N HIS A 393 -29.05 7.89 2.76
CA HIS A 393 -30.32 7.18 2.89
C HIS A 393 -30.91 6.76 1.54
N ALA A 394 -30.84 7.63 0.52
CA ALA A 394 -31.27 7.28 -0.83
C ALA A 394 -30.46 6.09 -1.40
N THR A 395 -29.13 6.11 -1.24
CA THR A 395 -28.25 5.02 -1.64
C THR A 395 -28.51 3.75 -0.84
N LEU A 396 -28.59 3.81 0.49
CA LEU A 396 -28.90 2.67 1.36
C LEU A 396 -30.22 2.01 0.98
N ARG A 397 -31.29 2.81 0.86
CA ARG A 397 -32.62 2.33 0.49
C ARG A 397 -32.59 1.67 -0.88
N ARG A 398 -31.98 2.31 -1.88
CA ARG A 398 -31.83 1.77 -3.24
C ARG A 398 -31.06 0.45 -3.24
N THR A 399 -29.84 0.44 -2.71
CA THR A 399 -28.96 -0.73 -2.67
C THR A 399 -29.62 -1.91 -1.94
N VAL A 400 -30.36 -1.66 -0.86
CA VAL A 400 -31.11 -2.73 -0.18
C VAL A 400 -32.30 -3.18 -1.02
N SER A 401 -33.13 -2.27 -1.56
CA SER A 401 -34.29 -2.67 -2.38
C SER A 401 -33.90 -3.44 -3.65
N GLU A 402 -32.77 -3.09 -4.27
CA GLU A 402 -32.27 -3.72 -5.48
C GLU A 402 -31.52 -5.03 -5.19
N SER A 403 -30.68 -5.09 -4.13
CA SER A 403 -29.71 -6.19 -3.96
C SER A 403 -29.90 -7.09 -2.72
N VAL A 404 -30.82 -6.81 -1.79
CA VAL A 404 -30.99 -7.65 -0.57
C VAL A 404 -31.44 -9.08 -0.89
N TRP A 405 -32.16 -9.25 -2.00
CA TRP A 405 -32.62 -10.53 -2.52
C TRP A 405 -31.48 -11.33 -3.15
N ASP A 406 -30.75 -10.74 -4.11
CA ASP A 406 -29.66 -11.41 -4.81
C ASP A 406 -28.49 -11.75 -3.88
N ASN A 407 -28.07 -10.81 -3.02
CA ASN A 407 -27.07 -11.07 -1.98
C ASN A 407 -27.58 -12.13 -0.97
N GLY A 408 -28.89 -12.18 -0.73
CA GLY A 408 -29.52 -13.24 0.06
C GLY A 408 -29.36 -14.63 -0.58
N GLN A 409 -29.62 -14.75 -1.89
CA GLN A 409 -29.45 -16.01 -2.63
C GLN A 409 -27.98 -16.44 -2.69
N VAL A 410 -27.05 -15.51 -2.93
CA VAL A 410 -25.60 -15.82 -2.92
C VAL A 410 -25.16 -16.33 -1.53
N MET A 411 -25.62 -15.69 -0.44
CA MET A 411 -25.33 -16.14 0.92
C MET A 411 -25.94 -17.51 1.23
N LEU A 412 -27.18 -17.77 0.78
CA LEU A 412 -27.84 -19.07 0.92
C LEU A 412 -27.04 -20.18 0.23
N VAL A 413 -26.64 -19.98 -1.03
CA VAL A 413 -25.87 -20.97 -1.81
C VAL A 413 -24.50 -21.23 -1.20
N ASP A 414 -23.82 -20.20 -0.67
CA ASP A 414 -22.53 -20.39 -0.01
C ASP A 414 -22.66 -21.18 1.30
N ILE A 415 -23.64 -20.87 2.15
CA ILE A 415 -23.89 -21.64 3.39
C ILE A 415 -24.28 -23.09 3.06
N ALA A 416 -25.17 -23.30 2.09
CA ALA A 416 -25.61 -24.64 1.68
C ALA A 416 -24.42 -25.50 1.21
N ARG A 417 -23.52 -24.91 0.42
CA ARG A 417 -22.28 -25.54 -0.05
C ARG A 417 -21.30 -25.85 1.08
N ARG A 418 -21.16 -24.97 2.08
CA ARG A 418 -20.25 -25.17 3.23
C ARG A 418 -20.73 -26.25 4.20
N GLU A 419 -22.02 -26.30 4.48
CA GLU A 419 -22.64 -27.29 5.38
C GLU A 419 -23.02 -28.60 4.64
N GLY A 420 -22.71 -28.72 3.33
CA GLY A 420 -22.69 -29.98 2.58
C GLY A 420 -24.02 -30.41 1.93
N LEU A 421 -25.00 -29.52 1.80
CA LEU A 421 -26.32 -29.84 1.21
C LEU A 421 -26.20 -30.12 -0.29
N ARG A 422 -26.84 -31.20 -0.74
CA ARG A 422 -26.68 -31.73 -2.11
C ARG A 422 -27.68 -31.13 -3.10
N LEU A 423 -28.81 -30.62 -2.60
CA LEU A 423 -29.88 -30.02 -3.39
C LEU A 423 -29.88 -28.48 -3.33
N GLY A 424 -28.90 -27.90 -2.63
CA GLY A 424 -28.80 -26.45 -2.42
C GLY A 424 -29.50 -25.99 -1.14
N PRO A 425 -29.91 -24.71 -1.03
CA PRO A 425 -30.49 -24.17 0.19
C PRO A 425 -31.87 -24.78 0.48
N ASN A 426 -32.01 -25.46 1.62
CA ASN A 426 -33.29 -26.06 2.00
C ASN A 426 -34.37 -24.99 2.27
N ARG A 427 -35.64 -25.41 2.25
CA ARG A 427 -36.81 -24.56 2.46
C ARG A 427 -36.70 -23.75 3.75
N LYS A 428 -36.13 -24.30 4.81
CA LYS A 428 -36.03 -23.59 6.09
C LYS A 428 -35.05 -22.42 6.04
N MET A 429 -33.93 -22.59 5.34
CA MET A 429 -33.00 -21.51 5.04
C MET A 429 -33.68 -20.41 4.20
N GLN A 430 -34.47 -20.79 3.19
CA GLN A 430 -35.23 -19.84 2.36
C GLN A 430 -36.31 -19.06 3.15
N GLU A 431 -37.08 -19.74 4.02
CA GLU A 431 -38.05 -19.09 4.92
C GLU A 431 -37.39 -18.07 5.86
N LEU A 432 -36.19 -18.38 6.37
CA LEU A 432 -35.42 -17.47 7.21
C LEU A 432 -34.84 -16.28 6.41
N MET A 433 -34.44 -16.51 5.16
CA MET A 433 -33.98 -15.45 4.26
C MET A 433 -35.09 -14.44 3.92
N LEU A 434 -36.30 -14.93 3.64
CA LEU A 434 -37.49 -14.09 3.44
C LEU A 434 -37.77 -13.20 4.66
N LYS A 435 -37.67 -13.75 5.88
CA LYS A 435 -37.85 -13.00 7.13
C LYS A 435 -36.75 -11.97 7.38
N ARG A 436 -35.48 -12.36 7.21
CA ARG A 436 -34.33 -11.44 7.25
C ARG A 436 -34.57 -10.24 6.34
N ASN A 437 -34.92 -10.47 5.08
CA ASN A 437 -35.05 -9.41 4.08
C ASN A 437 -36.19 -8.46 4.42
N SER A 438 -37.33 -8.98 4.89
CA SER A 438 -38.45 -8.17 5.37
C SER A 438 -38.07 -7.30 6.59
N GLU A 439 -37.37 -7.87 7.58
CA GLU A 439 -36.96 -7.14 8.79
C GLU A 439 -35.87 -6.08 8.51
N ILE A 440 -35.00 -6.30 7.51
CA ILE A 440 -34.05 -5.30 7.01
C ILE A 440 -34.78 -4.13 6.34
N ILE A 441 -35.73 -4.40 5.44
CA ILE A 441 -36.51 -3.36 4.76
C ILE A 441 -37.30 -2.52 5.78
N GLN A 442 -38.03 -3.19 6.69
CA GLN A 442 -38.78 -2.53 7.75
C GLN A 442 -37.88 -1.72 8.69
N THR A 443 -36.63 -2.16 8.91
CA THR A 443 -35.66 -1.40 9.72
C THR A 443 -35.29 -0.08 9.06
N ILE A 444 -35.10 -0.03 7.74
CA ILE A 444 -34.81 1.19 6.98
C ILE A 444 -36.02 2.14 6.97
N GLU A 445 -37.22 1.59 6.79
CA GLU A 445 -38.46 2.38 6.81
C GLU A 445 -38.72 3.01 8.18
N ASN A 446 -38.46 2.28 9.27
CA ASN A 446 -38.69 2.77 10.64
C ASN A 446 -37.58 3.67 11.19
N HIS A 447 -36.32 3.53 10.74
CA HIS A 447 -35.16 4.23 11.33
C HIS A 447 -34.47 5.20 10.36
N GLY A 448 -34.91 5.25 9.10
CA GLY A 448 -34.55 6.26 8.12
C GLY A 448 -33.05 6.39 7.89
N ASP A 449 -32.56 7.62 8.01
CA ASP A 449 -31.17 8.04 7.77
C ASP A 449 -30.34 8.10 9.06
N SER A 450 -30.65 7.25 10.03
CA SER A 450 -29.84 7.14 11.24
C SER A 450 -28.80 6.04 11.09
N GLY A 451 -27.57 6.26 11.56
CA GLY A 451 -26.59 5.18 11.75
C GLY A 451 -27.01 4.15 12.81
N VAL A 452 -28.25 4.22 13.32
CA VAL A 452 -28.91 3.15 14.08
C VAL A 452 -29.50 2.11 13.13
N ALA A 453 -29.93 2.50 11.93
CA ALA A 453 -30.39 1.59 10.89
C ALA A 453 -29.28 0.60 10.50
N ASP A 454 -28.08 1.07 10.13
CA ASP A 454 -26.97 0.21 9.72
C ASP A 454 -26.52 -0.76 10.82
N ARG A 455 -26.42 -0.29 12.07
CA ARG A 455 -26.14 -1.16 13.25
C ARG A 455 -27.24 -2.21 13.46
N ARG A 456 -28.51 -1.85 13.30
CA ARG A 456 -29.63 -2.82 13.37
C ARG A 456 -29.59 -3.82 12.21
N ILE A 457 -29.33 -3.37 10.99
CA ILE A 457 -29.18 -4.24 9.80
C ILE A 457 -28.02 -5.22 9.98
N SER A 458 -26.89 -4.77 10.54
CA SER A 458 -25.76 -5.63 10.92
C SER A 458 -26.16 -6.68 11.97
N ALA A 459 -26.84 -6.26 13.05
CA ALA A 459 -27.34 -7.18 14.08
C ALA A 459 -28.36 -8.20 13.53
N ILE A 460 -29.26 -7.77 12.64
CA ILE A 460 -30.23 -8.63 11.94
C ILE A 460 -29.50 -9.64 11.04
N ASN A 461 -28.55 -9.20 10.22
CA ASN A 461 -27.72 -10.08 9.39
C ASN A 461 -27.01 -11.14 10.24
N ASN A 462 -26.33 -10.75 11.32
CA ASN A 462 -25.61 -11.66 12.20
C ASN A 462 -26.55 -12.68 12.87
N ARG A 463 -27.72 -12.23 13.36
CA ARG A 463 -28.72 -13.11 14.00
C ARG A 463 -29.29 -14.13 13.02
N TYR A 464 -29.70 -13.71 11.82
CA TYR A 464 -30.25 -14.63 10.82
C TYR A 464 -29.18 -15.53 10.19
N ALA A 465 -27.92 -15.09 10.06
CA ALA A 465 -26.83 -15.94 9.56
C ALA A 465 -26.66 -17.19 10.43
N LEU A 466 -26.65 -17.04 11.76
CA LEU A 466 -26.60 -18.17 12.70
C LEU A 466 -27.81 -19.09 12.52
N MET A 467 -29.04 -18.54 12.52
CA MET A 467 -30.27 -19.32 12.34
C MET A 467 -30.32 -20.07 10.99
N ILE A 468 -29.73 -19.51 9.93
CA ILE A 468 -29.65 -20.12 8.60
C ILE A 468 -28.60 -21.23 8.54
N MET A 469 -27.46 -21.08 9.24
CA MET A 469 -26.48 -22.16 9.39
C MET A 469 -27.07 -23.33 10.20
N ASP A 470 -27.78 -23.05 11.29
CA ASP A 470 -28.47 -24.09 12.07
C ASP A 470 -29.61 -24.76 11.29
N ALA A 471 -30.30 -24.03 10.42
CA ALA A 471 -31.27 -24.60 9.48
C ALA A 471 -30.60 -25.47 8.39
N ALA A 472 -29.40 -25.12 7.94
CA ALA A 472 -28.63 -25.92 6.98
C ALA A 472 -28.19 -27.26 7.59
N ARG A 473 -27.78 -27.27 8.86
CA ARG A 473 -27.36 -28.49 9.61
C ARG A 473 -28.44 -29.55 9.77
N LEU A 474 -29.70 -29.22 9.50
CA LEU A 474 -30.80 -30.18 9.43
C LEU A 474 -30.77 -31.05 8.14
N GLY A 475 -29.93 -30.68 7.16
CA GLY A 475 -29.73 -31.40 5.90
C GLY A 475 -30.57 -30.87 4.73
N ASP A 476 -30.53 -31.60 3.63
CA ASP A 476 -31.45 -31.42 2.50
C ASP A 476 -32.91 -31.66 2.96
N ASP A 477 -33.89 -30.95 2.36
CA ASP A 477 -35.31 -31.20 2.67
C ASP A 477 -35.67 -32.67 2.38
N PRO A 478 -36.52 -33.31 3.21
CA PRO A 478 -37.04 -34.64 2.89
C PRO A 478 -37.76 -34.57 1.53
N PRO A 479 -37.52 -35.54 0.62
CA PRO A 479 -38.07 -35.49 -0.73
C PRO A 479 -39.60 -35.40 -0.63
N GLN A 480 -40.17 -34.29 -1.12
CA GLN A 480 -41.60 -34.06 -1.03
C GLN A 480 -42.33 -35.24 -1.67
N GLN A 481 -42.98 -36.06 -0.83
CA GLN A 481 -43.95 -37.03 -1.30
C GLN A 481 -45.05 -36.22 -1.99
N ARG A 482 -44.96 -36.14 -3.33
CA ARG A 482 -46.07 -35.68 -4.16
C ARG A 482 -47.28 -36.47 -3.71
N LYS A 483 -48.25 -35.80 -3.08
CA LYS A 483 -49.56 -36.39 -2.82
C LYS A 483 -50.16 -36.71 -4.19
N ARG A 484 -49.92 -37.94 -4.67
CA ARG A 484 -50.64 -38.51 -5.79
C ARG A 484 -52.11 -38.44 -5.39
N GLY A 485 -52.87 -37.57 -6.04
CA GLY A 485 -54.28 -37.42 -5.77
C GLY A 485 -54.97 -38.72 -6.12
N ALA A 486 -55.37 -39.48 -5.10
CA ALA A 486 -56.27 -40.60 -5.29
C ALA A 486 -57.66 -40.03 -5.58
N GLY A 487 -58.27 -40.45 -6.69
CA GLY A 487 -59.64 -40.08 -7.06
C GLY A 487 -59.77 -38.70 -7.72
N ARG A 488 -59.52 -38.65 -9.03
CA ARG A 488 -60.63 -38.38 -9.97
C ARG A 488 -60.33 -38.96 -11.35
N ASP A 489 -60.71 -40.20 -11.55
CA ASP A 489 -60.95 -40.73 -12.88
C ASP A 489 -62.15 -39.99 -13.49
N ASN A 490 -62.06 -39.64 -14.77
CA ASN A 490 -63.16 -39.59 -15.74
C ASN A 490 -62.63 -39.14 -17.11
N ASP A 491 -63.15 -39.77 -18.17
CA ASP A 491 -63.34 -39.24 -19.53
C ASP A 491 -62.08 -38.84 -20.34
N ASP A 492 -61.41 -39.87 -20.87
CA ASP A 492 -61.23 -40.16 -22.31
C ASP A 492 -60.88 -39.07 -23.36
N ASP A 493 -60.13 -39.54 -24.37
CA ASP A 493 -59.98 -39.00 -25.74
C ASP A 493 -59.63 -37.51 -25.97
N ASP A 494 -58.31 -37.23 -26.00
CA ASP A 494 -57.76 -36.39 -27.09
C ASP A 494 -56.25 -36.66 -27.31
N HIS A 495 -55.93 -37.48 -28.32
CA HIS A 495 -54.56 -37.82 -28.71
C HIS A 495 -53.99 -36.84 -29.78
N ASP A 496 -52.66 -36.76 -29.85
CA ASP A 496 -51.89 -36.33 -31.03
C ASP A 496 -51.97 -34.86 -31.54
N LEU A 497 -52.11 -33.85 -30.66
CA LEU A 497 -51.91 -32.43 -31.05
C LEU A 497 -50.63 -31.71 -30.55
N PHE A 498 -49.89 -32.26 -29.58
CA PHE A 498 -48.78 -31.51 -28.95
C PHE A 498 -47.39 -31.70 -29.59
N GLY A 499 -47.14 -32.81 -30.31
CA GLY A 499 -45.82 -33.13 -30.86
C GLY A 499 -45.29 -32.09 -31.86
N GLY A 500 -46.13 -31.65 -32.80
CA GLY A 500 -45.74 -30.65 -33.81
C GLY A 500 -45.47 -29.26 -33.24
N ARG A 501 -46.18 -28.86 -32.17
CA ARG A 501 -46.13 -27.50 -31.63
C ARG A 501 -44.81 -27.20 -30.92
N MET A 502 -44.25 -28.17 -30.22
CA MET A 502 -42.93 -28.02 -29.57
C MET A 502 -41.79 -27.96 -30.60
N MET A 503 -41.87 -28.72 -31.69
CA MET A 503 -40.89 -28.67 -32.78
C MET A 503 -40.85 -27.29 -33.46
N TRP A 504 -42.01 -26.67 -33.70
CA TRP A 504 -42.10 -25.32 -34.25
C TRP A 504 -41.47 -24.25 -33.33
N ILE A 505 -41.63 -24.37 -32.01
CA ILE A 505 -41.02 -23.43 -31.04
C ILE A 505 -39.49 -23.55 -31.09
N VAL A 506 -38.94 -24.77 -31.11
CA VAL A 506 -37.49 -24.99 -31.22
C VAL A 506 -36.94 -24.47 -32.55
N ALA A 507 -37.63 -24.73 -33.66
CA ALA A 507 -37.24 -24.22 -34.98
C ALA A 507 -37.22 -22.69 -35.03
N ALA A 508 -38.22 -22.02 -34.45
CA ALA A 508 -38.29 -20.56 -34.37
C ALA A 508 -37.13 -19.96 -33.56
N VAL A 509 -36.80 -20.55 -32.39
CA VAL A 509 -35.67 -20.09 -31.55
C VAL A 509 -34.33 -20.24 -32.28
N VAL A 510 -34.13 -21.35 -33.00
CA VAL A 510 -32.91 -21.55 -33.82
C VAL A 510 -32.84 -20.53 -34.97
N ALA A 511 -33.95 -20.27 -35.67
CA ALA A 511 -33.99 -19.29 -36.75
C ALA A 511 -33.70 -17.85 -36.26
N CYS A 512 -34.25 -17.45 -35.11
CA CYS A 512 -33.91 -16.17 -34.46
C CYS A 512 -32.44 -16.09 -34.04
N SER A 513 -31.88 -17.19 -33.51
CA SER A 513 -30.46 -17.25 -33.10
C SER A 513 -29.52 -17.05 -34.29
N VAL A 514 -29.79 -17.71 -35.42
CA VAL A 514 -28.98 -17.60 -36.65
C VAL A 514 -29.08 -16.18 -37.25
N THR A 515 -30.27 -15.58 -37.28
CA THR A 515 -30.46 -14.23 -37.83
C THR A 515 -29.81 -13.13 -36.96
N ILE A 516 -29.79 -13.28 -35.64
CA ILE A 516 -29.01 -12.41 -34.73
C ILE A 516 -27.51 -12.55 -34.99
N LEU A 517 -26.99 -13.78 -35.12
CA LEU A 517 -25.56 -14.00 -35.39
C LEU A 517 -25.14 -13.45 -36.77
N CYS A 518 -25.93 -13.67 -37.81
CA CYS A 518 -25.68 -13.12 -39.14
C CYS A 518 -25.70 -11.58 -39.16
N SER A 519 -26.66 -10.95 -38.47
CA SER A 519 -26.72 -9.49 -38.39
C SER A 519 -25.57 -8.88 -37.59
N ILE A 520 -25.08 -9.54 -36.53
CA ILE A 520 -23.85 -9.16 -35.83
C ILE A 520 -22.64 -9.23 -36.78
N VAL A 521 -22.46 -10.34 -37.51
CA VAL A 521 -21.34 -10.51 -38.45
C VAL A 521 -21.36 -9.46 -39.56
N ILE A 522 -22.54 -9.14 -40.11
CA ILE A 522 -22.71 -8.08 -41.11
C ILE A 522 -22.38 -6.70 -40.51
N ALA A 523 -22.88 -6.38 -39.32
CA ALA A 523 -22.60 -5.11 -38.64
C ALA A 523 -21.10 -4.95 -38.34
N THR A 524 -20.44 -5.97 -37.80
CA THR A 524 -18.99 -5.97 -37.55
C THR A 524 -18.19 -5.84 -38.86
N GLY A 525 -18.59 -6.55 -39.92
CA GLY A 525 -17.97 -6.43 -41.24
C GLY A 525 -18.10 -5.03 -41.85
N LEU A 526 -19.27 -4.40 -41.71
CA LEU A 526 -19.49 -3.02 -42.16
C LEU A 526 -18.69 -1.99 -41.35
N VAL A 527 -18.57 -2.16 -40.02
CA VAL A 527 -17.76 -1.28 -39.15
C VAL A 527 -16.25 -1.43 -39.43
N ILE A 528 -15.77 -2.64 -39.72
CA ILE A 528 -14.37 -2.86 -40.13
C ILE A 528 -14.12 -2.22 -41.51
N ARG A 529 -15.04 -2.37 -42.46
CA ARG A 529 -14.88 -1.86 -43.84
C ARG A 529 -15.05 -0.34 -43.94
N SER A 530 -15.91 0.28 -43.13
CA SER A 530 -16.11 1.74 -43.11
C SER A 530 -14.94 2.51 -42.49
N ARG A 531 -14.12 1.88 -41.64
CA ARG A 531 -12.88 2.47 -41.11
C ARG A 531 -11.77 2.70 -42.15
N SER A 532 -11.99 2.32 -43.41
CA SER A 532 -11.06 2.59 -44.52
C SER A 532 -11.23 3.99 -45.15
N SER A 533 -12.40 4.63 -45.01
CA SER A 533 -12.63 5.99 -45.54
C SER A 533 -12.14 7.07 -44.57
N LYS A 534 -11.12 7.84 -44.99
CA LYS A 534 -10.64 9.03 -44.27
C LYS A 534 -11.78 10.05 -44.11
N THR A 535 -12.21 10.32 -42.88
CA THR A 535 -13.12 11.43 -42.59
C THR A 535 -12.37 12.76 -42.65
N PRO A 536 -12.81 13.76 -43.43
CA PRO A 536 -12.25 15.11 -43.36
C PRO A 536 -12.64 15.75 -42.02
N ILE A 537 -11.70 16.45 -41.39
CA ILE A 537 -11.96 17.20 -40.16
C ILE A 537 -12.65 18.51 -40.53
N SER A 538 -13.98 18.54 -40.45
CA SER A 538 -14.74 19.79 -40.49
C SER A 538 -14.41 20.64 -39.26
N ALA A 539 -13.88 21.85 -39.48
CA ALA A 539 -13.62 22.78 -38.39
C ALA A 539 -14.94 23.28 -37.76
N PHE A 540 -14.94 23.48 -36.44
CA PHE A 540 -16.06 24.09 -35.72
C PHE A 540 -16.27 25.54 -36.18
N GLN A 541 -17.53 25.93 -36.43
CA GLN A 541 -17.86 27.34 -36.68
C GLN A 541 -17.72 28.16 -35.38
N GLN A 542 -17.11 29.34 -35.47
CA GLN A 542 -16.52 30.05 -34.33
C GLN A 542 -17.51 30.66 -33.31
N ASN A 543 -18.83 30.52 -33.50
CA ASN A 543 -19.86 31.26 -32.74
C ASN A 543 -20.81 30.41 -31.87
N GLN A 544 -20.51 29.13 -31.60
CA GLN A 544 -21.34 28.30 -30.70
C GLN A 544 -20.89 28.39 -29.23
N GLN A 545 -21.51 29.30 -28.48
CA GLN A 545 -21.34 29.46 -27.04
C GLN A 545 -22.05 28.34 -26.26
N VAL A 546 -21.31 27.30 -25.86
CA VAL A 546 -21.85 26.18 -25.07
C VAL A 546 -21.90 26.55 -23.58
N VAL A 547 -23.07 26.94 -23.10
CA VAL A 547 -23.31 27.22 -21.67
C VAL A 547 -23.68 25.93 -20.94
N ILE A 548 -22.83 25.49 -20.00
CA ILE A 548 -23.09 24.34 -19.13
C ILE A 548 -23.38 24.83 -17.72
N GLY A 549 -24.66 24.81 -17.33
CA GLY A 549 -25.10 25.16 -15.98
C GLY A 549 -26.63 25.23 -15.89
N SER A 550 -27.24 24.35 -15.09
CA SER A 550 -28.68 24.42 -14.78
C SER A 550 -28.96 25.58 -13.80
N PRO A 551 -30.15 26.21 -13.87
CA PRO A 551 -30.44 27.41 -13.08
C PRO A 551 -30.53 27.11 -11.58
N VAL A 552 -29.95 27.99 -10.77
CA VAL A 552 -30.20 28.06 -9.32
C VAL A 552 -31.62 28.61 -9.12
N GLN A 553 -32.42 27.98 -8.26
CA GLN A 553 -33.74 28.50 -7.91
C GLN A 553 -33.58 29.77 -7.06
N ALA A 554 -34.25 30.84 -7.47
CA ALA A 554 -34.29 32.06 -6.69
C ALA A 554 -35.29 31.91 -5.53
N ASN A 555 -34.84 32.18 -4.29
CA ASN A 555 -35.62 32.89 -3.29
C ASN A 555 -34.75 33.42 -2.14
N SER A 556 -35.05 34.65 -1.74
CA SER A 556 -34.81 35.26 -0.42
C SER A 556 -33.36 35.43 0.10
N GLU A 557 -32.82 36.61 -0.21
CA GLU A 557 -32.23 37.55 0.77
C GLU A 557 -31.07 37.10 1.68
N LEU A 558 -29.85 37.43 1.26
CA LEU A 558 -28.84 38.04 2.14
C LEU A 558 -27.86 38.89 1.32
N SER A 559 -27.70 40.16 1.69
CA SER A 559 -26.96 41.15 0.90
C SER A 559 -25.45 41.05 1.05
N GLY A 560 -24.71 41.21 -0.06
CA GLY A 560 -23.27 41.52 -0.01
C GLY A 560 -22.31 40.46 -0.58
N VAL A 561 -22.54 39.99 -1.82
CA VAL A 561 -21.52 39.24 -2.57
C VAL A 561 -21.17 40.01 -3.85
N THR A 562 -19.96 40.57 -3.91
CA THR A 562 -19.43 41.22 -5.10
C THR A 562 -19.05 40.15 -6.14
N ALA A 563 -19.86 39.99 -7.19
CA ALA A 563 -19.55 39.06 -8.26
C ALA A 563 -18.28 39.50 -9.02
N GLY A 564 -17.28 38.62 -9.08
CA GLY A 564 -16.05 38.85 -9.83
C GLY A 564 -16.27 38.90 -11.34
N ALA A 565 -15.44 39.66 -12.05
CA ALA A 565 -15.51 39.79 -13.50
C ALA A 565 -15.27 38.44 -14.22
N PRO A 566 -15.94 38.17 -15.35
CA PRO A 566 -15.78 36.92 -16.09
C PRO A 566 -14.36 36.79 -16.68
N VAL A 567 -13.73 35.63 -16.47
CA VAL A 567 -12.38 35.34 -16.96
C VAL A 567 -12.45 34.76 -18.38
N THR A 568 -12.03 35.54 -19.37
CA THR A 568 -11.94 35.10 -20.77
C THR A 568 -10.72 34.21 -20.98
N VAL A 569 -10.91 32.90 -21.16
CA VAL A 569 -9.82 31.93 -21.34
C VAL A 569 -9.39 31.84 -22.80
N SER A 570 -8.43 32.69 -23.20
CA SER A 570 -7.83 32.67 -24.54
C SER A 570 -6.80 31.56 -24.70
N ALA A 571 -7.17 30.44 -25.32
CA ALA A 571 -6.24 29.35 -25.62
C ALA A 571 -5.30 29.69 -26.80
N PRO A 572 -3.97 29.63 -26.65
CA PRO A 572 -3.03 29.97 -27.72
C PRO A 572 -2.94 28.84 -28.76
N THR A 573 -3.42 29.10 -29.98
CA THR A 573 -3.29 28.16 -31.11
C THR A 573 -1.86 28.14 -31.67
N LYS A 574 -1.23 26.97 -31.66
CA LYS A 574 0.19 26.81 -32.03
C LYS A 574 0.38 26.88 -33.55
N SER A 575 0.81 28.04 -34.04
CA SER A 575 1.13 28.25 -35.46
C SER A 575 2.24 27.30 -35.95
N GLN A 576 1.96 26.49 -36.96
CA GLN A 576 2.96 25.70 -37.67
C GLN A 576 3.63 26.55 -38.75
N ARG A 577 4.87 26.98 -38.50
CA ARG A 577 5.77 27.37 -39.60
C ARG A 577 6.27 26.11 -40.29
N GLY A 578 5.87 25.91 -41.54
CA GLY A 578 6.44 24.86 -42.39
C GLY A 578 7.91 25.16 -42.70
N SER A 579 8.76 24.14 -42.63
CA SER A 579 10.15 24.22 -43.09
C SER A 579 10.21 23.71 -44.52
N ALA A 580 10.52 24.58 -45.48
CA ALA A 580 10.66 24.20 -46.88
C ALA A 580 12.03 23.57 -47.13
N VAL A 581 12.05 22.38 -47.75
CA VAL A 581 13.29 21.75 -48.22
C VAL A 581 13.72 22.48 -49.50
N ALA A 582 14.78 23.28 -49.39
CA ALA A 582 15.57 23.73 -50.54
C ALA A 582 16.74 22.77 -50.74
N LYS A 583 17.10 22.51 -52.00
CA LYS A 583 18.14 21.56 -52.39
C LYS A 583 19.04 22.19 -53.46
N ASP A 584 20.25 21.66 -53.53
CA ASP A 584 21.22 21.75 -54.64
C ASP A 584 22.03 23.06 -54.82
N ILE A 585 23.27 22.82 -55.30
CA ILE A 585 24.28 23.72 -55.91
C ILE A 585 25.36 24.34 -54.99
N SER A 586 26.62 24.01 -55.36
CA SER A 586 27.94 24.49 -54.91
C SER A 586 28.36 24.12 -53.48
#